data_AF-A0A1J5MZY9-F1
#
_entry.id   AF-A0A1J5MZY9-F1
#
_cell.length_a   1.000
_cell.length_b   1.000
_cell.length_c   1.000
_cell.angle_alpha   90.00
_cell.angle_beta   90.00
_cell.angle_gamma   90.00
#
_symmetry.space_group_name_H-M   'P 1'
#
loop_
_entity.id
_entity.type
_entity.pdbx_description
1 polymer ?
#
loop_
_entity_poly.entity_id
_entity_poly.type
_entity_poly.pdbx_seq_one_letter_code
_entity_poly.pdbx_strand_id
1 'polypeptide(L)'
;MKNVLIALSLSCLTASAAASSSDLLDNYGKLAQLTTQQINTASYKEVGAASSKLVDIAKQFLPAFSLKNPVCKEYVDAVMKAADTMQKISLEEIEADYHHDGKLPKVADGSCYHAKDLLVHPATVVVMANKLKDTKANRESMAAELYEVIAHLGAVKQAVK
;
A
#
# COMPACT_ATOMS: atom_id res chain seq x y z
N MET A 1 -56.57 15.48 29.18
CA MET A 1 -55.28 16.18 29.43
C MET A 1 -54.18 15.23 28.97
N LYS A 2 -53.49 15.57 27.87
CA LYS A 2 -52.42 14.74 27.27
C LYS A 2 -51.08 15.16 27.87
N ASN A 3 -50.44 14.28 28.63
CA ASN A 3 -49.05 14.48 29.05
C ASN A 3 -48.13 14.01 27.91
N VAL A 4 -47.37 14.96 27.37
CA VAL A 4 -46.33 14.72 26.36
C VAL A 4 -45.05 14.32 27.08
N LEU A 5 -44.57 13.11 26.83
CA LEU A 5 -43.23 12.65 27.20
C LEU A 5 -42.24 13.19 26.16
N ILE A 6 -41.37 14.11 26.57
CA ILE A 6 -40.23 14.56 25.77
C ILE A 6 -39.07 13.61 26.07
N ALA A 7 -38.78 12.70 25.12
CA ALA A 7 -37.57 11.90 25.15
C ALA A 7 -36.42 12.72 24.53
N LEU A 8 -35.47 13.19 25.36
CA LEU A 8 -34.20 13.72 24.89
C LEU A 8 -33.33 12.54 24.42
N SER A 9 -33.29 12.30 23.11
CA SER A 9 -32.33 11.38 22.50
C SER A 9 -30.98 12.10 22.38
N LEU A 10 -30.05 11.77 23.29
CA LEU A 10 -28.66 12.23 23.25
C LEU A 10 -27.91 11.44 22.16
N SER A 11 -27.85 11.97 20.95
CA SER A 11 -27.03 11.40 19.87
C SER A 11 -25.55 11.70 20.13
N CYS A 12 -24.84 10.73 20.70
CA CYS A 12 -23.37 10.74 20.72
C CYS A 12 -22.85 10.59 19.29
N LEU A 13 -22.51 11.71 18.64
CA LEU A 13 -21.68 11.73 17.43
C LEU A 13 -20.25 11.38 17.82
N THR A 14 -19.87 10.12 17.69
CA THR A 14 -18.44 9.74 17.71
C THR A 14 -17.82 10.21 16.40
N ALA A 15 -17.15 11.35 16.43
CA ALA A 15 -16.32 11.80 15.33
C ALA A 15 -15.09 10.89 15.23
N SER A 16 -15.13 9.92 14.30
CA SER A 16 -13.94 9.16 13.92
C SER A 16 -12.97 10.12 13.24
N ALA A 17 -11.86 10.46 13.91
CA ALA A 17 -10.79 11.23 13.31
C ALA A 17 -10.19 10.42 12.16
N ALA A 18 -10.44 10.83 10.91
CA ALA A 18 -9.75 10.28 9.77
C ALA A 18 -8.25 10.62 9.88
N ALA A 19 -7.38 9.62 9.76
CA ALA A 19 -5.94 9.84 9.76
C ALA A 19 -5.55 10.76 8.59
N SER A 20 -4.64 11.70 8.84
CA SER A 20 -4.13 12.56 7.76
C SER A 20 -3.28 11.74 6.78
N SER A 21 -3.13 12.20 5.54
CA SER A 21 -2.22 11.55 4.58
C SER A 21 -0.77 11.49 5.09
N SER A 22 -0.35 12.46 5.92
CA SER A 22 0.98 12.45 6.55
C SER A 22 1.10 11.29 7.55
N ASP A 23 0.09 11.10 8.41
CA ASP A 23 0.10 10.01 9.39
C ASP A 23 0.11 8.64 8.70
N LEU A 24 -0.64 8.50 7.60
CA LEU A 24 -0.67 7.28 6.79
C LEU A 24 0.71 6.97 6.20
N LEU A 25 1.39 7.96 5.62
CA LEU A 25 2.73 7.78 5.03
C LEU A 25 3.80 7.49 6.09
N ASP A 26 3.69 8.07 7.28
CA ASP A 26 4.60 7.76 8.39
C ASP A 26 4.38 6.36 8.95
N ASN A 27 3.12 5.96 9.13
CA ASN A 27 2.77 4.60 9.56
C ASN A 27 3.19 3.56 8.51
N TYR A 28 2.99 3.86 7.22
CA TYR A 28 3.48 3.05 6.13
C TYR A 28 5.00 2.84 6.25
N GLY A 29 5.77 3.91 6.40
CA GLY A 29 7.23 3.84 6.51
C GLY A 29 7.70 3.03 7.72
N LYS A 30 7.07 3.22 8.88
CA LYS A 30 7.38 2.45 10.10
C LYS A 30 7.10 0.96 9.91
N LEU A 31 5.96 0.61 9.31
CA LEU A 31 5.62 -0.77 9.04
C LEU A 31 6.59 -1.40 8.03
N ALA A 32 6.95 -0.70 6.95
CA ALA A 32 7.91 -1.19 5.97
C ALA A 32 9.26 -1.48 6.62
N GLN A 33 9.78 -0.54 7.41
CA GLN A 33 11.04 -0.71 8.17
C GLN A 33 10.99 -1.90 9.12
N LEU A 34 9.89 -2.05 9.87
CA LEU A 34 9.72 -3.16 10.81
C LEU A 34 9.69 -4.50 10.06
N THR A 35 8.93 -4.60 8.97
CA THR A 35 8.86 -5.82 8.15
C THR A 35 10.22 -6.18 7.59
N THR A 36 11.00 -5.20 7.10
CA THR A 36 12.37 -5.42 6.62
C THR A 36 13.29 -5.94 7.72
N GLN A 37 13.21 -5.38 8.93
CA GLN A 37 14.02 -5.85 10.07
C GLN A 37 13.67 -7.27 10.50
N GLN A 38 12.40 -7.65 10.36
CA GLN A 38 11.89 -8.96 10.72
C GLN A 38 12.02 -10.00 9.60
N ILE A 39 12.54 -9.63 8.42
CA ILE A 39 12.51 -10.48 7.23
C ILE A 39 13.23 -11.82 7.39
N ASN A 40 14.17 -11.93 8.33
CA ASN A 40 14.94 -13.15 8.60
C ASN A 40 14.48 -13.92 9.86
N THR A 41 13.57 -13.35 10.65
CA THR A 41 13.14 -13.93 11.94
C THR A 41 11.66 -14.27 11.96
N ALA A 42 10.82 -13.51 11.25
CA ALA A 42 9.41 -13.80 11.10
C ALA A 42 9.16 -14.95 10.12
N SER A 43 8.02 -15.61 10.27
CA SER A 43 7.51 -16.56 9.29
C SER A 43 7.12 -15.86 7.99
N TYR A 44 7.14 -16.57 6.87
CA TYR A 44 6.64 -16.06 5.59
C TYR A 44 5.20 -15.56 5.69
N LYS A 45 4.36 -16.25 6.47
CA LYS A 45 2.98 -15.82 6.70
C LYS A 45 2.89 -14.45 7.37
N GLU A 46 3.75 -14.19 8.36
CA GLU A 46 3.79 -12.89 9.04
C GLU A 46 4.33 -11.78 8.13
N VAL A 47 5.40 -12.06 7.37
CA VAL A 47 5.95 -11.14 6.36
C VAL A 47 4.89 -10.79 5.32
N GLY A 48 4.23 -11.81 4.75
CA GLY A 48 3.15 -11.62 3.78
C GLY A 48 1.97 -10.83 4.37
N ALA A 49 1.57 -11.09 5.62
CA ALA A 49 0.51 -10.32 6.27
C ALA A 49 0.90 -8.85 6.48
N ALA A 50 2.14 -8.58 6.91
CA ALA A 50 2.64 -7.23 7.09
C ALA A 50 2.75 -6.48 5.74
N SER A 51 3.21 -7.14 4.68
CA SER A 51 3.27 -6.56 3.33
C SER A 51 1.89 -6.34 2.72
N SER A 52 0.92 -7.23 2.97
CA SER A 52 -0.48 -7.01 2.60
C SER A 52 -1.05 -5.78 3.32
N LYS A 53 -0.67 -5.57 4.59
CA LYS A 53 -1.06 -4.37 5.32
C LYS A 53 -0.44 -3.09 4.75
N LEU A 54 0.76 -3.14 4.18
CA LEU A 54 1.33 -2.01 3.42
C LEU A 54 0.47 -1.69 2.19
N VAL A 55 0.03 -2.71 1.43
CA VAL A 55 -0.91 -2.51 0.30
C VAL A 55 -2.20 -1.82 0.77
N ASP A 56 -2.78 -2.24 1.90
CA ASP A 56 -3.97 -1.62 2.47
C ASP A 56 -3.76 -0.15 2.86
N ILE A 57 -2.58 0.19 3.38
CA ILE A 57 -2.25 1.58 3.73
C ILE A 57 -2.03 2.41 2.46
N ALA A 58 -1.34 1.86 1.45
CA ALA A 58 -1.17 2.51 0.15
C ALA A 58 -2.52 2.88 -0.47
N LYS A 59 -3.48 1.95 -0.43
CA LYS A 59 -4.85 2.17 -0.92
C LYS A 59 -5.57 3.36 -0.25
N GLN A 60 -5.20 3.72 0.98
CA GLN A 60 -5.82 4.82 1.71
C GLN A 60 -5.30 6.19 1.31
N PHE A 61 -4.01 6.33 0.96
CA PHE A 61 -3.44 7.64 0.62
C PHE A 61 -3.30 7.90 -0.89
N LEU A 62 -3.23 6.85 -1.73
CA LEU A 62 -3.08 7.00 -3.18
C LEU A 62 -4.21 7.82 -3.86
N PRO A 63 -5.48 7.74 -3.44
CA PRO A 63 -6.51 8.64 -3.97
C PRO A 63 -6.20 10.12 -3.74
N ALA A 64 -5.70 10.48 -2.55
CA ALA A 64 -5.30 11.85 -2.23
C ALA A 64 -4.04 12.27 -3.02
N PHE A 65 -3.11 11.34 -3.24
CA PHE A 65 -1.96 11.56 -4.11
C PHE A 65 -2.40 11.95 -5.53
N SER A 66 -3.31 11.18 -6.14
CA SER A 66 -3.83 11.44 -7.49
C SER A 66 -4.60 12.76 -7.59
N LEU A 67 -5.27 13.20 -6.53
CA LEU A 67 -5.93 14.51 -6.49
C LEU A 67 -4.92 15.66 -6.51
N LYS A 68 -3.78 15.51 -5.82
CA LYS A 68 -2.68 16.49 -5.84
C LYS A 68 -1.83 16.41 -7.11
N ASN A 69 -1.78 15.24 -7.74
CA ASN A 69 -1.02 14.96 -8.95
C ASN A 69 -1.95 14.44 -10.07
N PRO A 70 -2.81 15.28 -10.67
CA PRO A 70 -3.81 14.83 -11.65
C PRO A 70 -3.23 14.10 -12.86
N VAL A 71 -1.99 14.41 -13.25
CA VAL A 71 -1.25 13.72 -14.31
C VAL A 71 -1.06 12.22 -14.03
N CYS A 72 -1.07 11.82 -12.76
CA CYS A 72 -0.94 10.43 -12.33
C CYS A 72 -2.26 9.69 -12.19
N LYS A 73 -3.40 10.39 -12.33
CA LYS A 73 -4.71 9.82 -11.97
C LYS A 73 -5.03 8.53 -12.71
N GLU A 74 -4.90 8.53 -14.04
CA GLU A 74 -5.21 7.34 -14.85
C GLU A 74 -4.33 6.15 -14.45
N TYR A 75 -3.03 6.40 -14.27
CA TYR A 75 -2.04 5.39 -13.91
C TYR A 75 -2.30 4.81 -12.51
N VAL A 76 -2.46 5.68 -11.50
CA VAL A 76 -2.70 5.26 -10.11
C VAL A 76 -4.07 4.59 -9.97
N ASP A 77 -5.10 5.03 -10.69
CA ASP A 77 -6.42 4.37 -10.68
C ASP A 77 -6.33 2.93 -11.23
N ALA A 78 -5.54 2.71 -12.28
CA ALA A 78 -5.30 1.38 -12.84
C ALA A 78 -4.59 0.46 -11.83
N VAL A 79 -3.55 0.96 -11.16
CA VAL A 79 -2.84 0.25 -10.08
C VAL A 79 -3.79 -0.09 -8.93
N MET A 80 -4.58 0.88 -8.47
CA MET A 80 -5.55 0.71 -7.39
C MET A 80 -6.62 -0.33 -7.71
N LYS A 81 -7.11 -0.36 -8.96
CA LYS A 81 -8.08 -1.36 -9.42
C LYS A 81 -7.51 -2.79 -9.40
N ALA A 82 -6.20 -2.93 -9.60
CA ALA A 82 -5.52 -4.22 -9.62
C ALA A 82 -4.96 -4.66 -8.26
N ALA A 83 -5.03 -3.83 -7.21
CA ALA A 83 -4.36 -4.04 -5.93
C ALA A 83 -4.67 -5.40 -5.25
N ASP A 84 -5.93 -5.84 -5.30
CA ASP A 84 -6.33 -7.11 -4.67
C ASP A 84 -5.99 -8.32 -5.56
N THR A 85 -5.88 -8.12 -6.87
CA THR A 85 -5.45 -9.15 -7.84
C THR A 85 -3.94 -9.36 -7.76
N MET A 86 -3.16 -8.29 -7.67
CA MET A 86 -1.69 -8.33 -7.59
C MET A 86 -1.18 -9.22 -6.44
N GLN A 87 -1.91 -9.30 -5.32
CA GLN A 87 -1.52 -10.14 -4.18
C GLN A 87 -1.76 -11.64 -4.39
N LYS A 88 -2.42 -12.05 -5.48
CA LYS A 88 -2.92 -13.42 -5.71
C LYS A 88 -2.33 -14.10 -6.95
N ILE A 89 -1.79 -13.33 -7.88
CA ILE A 89 -1.21 -13.79 -9.15
C ILE A 89 0.17 -14.45 -8.95
N SER A 90 0.76 -14.97 -10.03
CA SER A 90 2.11 -15.52 -9.99
C SER A 90 3.17 -14.41 -9.83
N LEU A 91 4.38 -14.82 -9.46
CA LEU A 91 5.51 -13.89 -9.40
C LEU A 91 5.81 -13.32 -10.80
N GLU A 92 5.83 -14.18 -11.81
CA GLU A 92 6.06 -13.78 -13.20
C GLU A 92 4.99 -12.79 -13.69
N GLU A 93 3.72 -13.01 -13.32
CA GLU A 93 2.61 -12.13 -13.70
C GLU A 93 2.74 -10.76 -13.03
N ILE A 94 3.01 -10.68 -11.71
CA ILE A 94 3.16 -9.37 -11.05
C ILE A 94 4.37 -8.60 -11.59
N GLU A 95 5.48 -9.28 -11.84
CA GLU A 95 6.69 -8.69 -12.41
C GLU A 95 6.41 -8.11 -13.80
N ALA A 96 5.84 -8.90 -14.72
CA ALA A 96 5.62 -8.44 -16.09
C ALA A 96 4.50 -7.38 -16.19
N ASP A 97 3.39 -7.59 -15.48
CA ASP A 97 2.18 -6.79 -15.69
C ASP A 97 2.17 -5.48 -14.89
N TYR A 98 2.84 -5.44 -13.73
CA TYR A 98 2.70 -4.33 -12.78
C TYR A 98 4.04 -3.76 -12.30
N HIS A 99 5.07 -4.58 -12.09
CA HIS A 99 6.42 -4.08 -11.79
C HIS A 99 7.01 -3.40 -13.04
N HIS A 100 6.89 -4.05 -14.20
CA HIS A 100 7.33 -3.56 -15.52
C HIS A 100 6.20 -2.97 -16.40
N ASP A 101 5.09 -2.58 -15.79
CA ASP A 101 3.99 -1.83 -16.43
C ASP A 101 3.22 -2.53 -17.58
N GLY A 102 3.35 -3.84 -17.79
CA GLY A 102 2.73 -4.53 -18.93
C GLY A 102 1.21 -4.39 -19.07
N LYS A 103 0.48 -4.21 -17.96
CA LYS A 103 -0.98 -3.97 -17.92
C LYS A 103 -1.36 -2.57 -17.47
N LEU A 104 -0.38 -1.69 -17.24
CA LEU A 104 -0.63 -0.33 -16.79
C LEU A 104 -0.64 0.66 -17.97
N PRO A 105 -1.37 1.78 -17.87
CA PRO A 105 -1.24 2.87 -18.82
C PRO A 105 0.21 3.36 -18.91
N LYS A 106 0.57 4.03 -20.00
CA LYS A 106 1.90 4.62 -20.11
C LYS A 106 2.12 5.63 -18.98
N VAL A 107 3.22 5.48 -18.25
CA VAL A 107 3.58 6.42 -17.19
C VAL A 107 3.82 7.82 -17.76
N ALA A 108 3.16 8.81 -17.17
CA ALA A 108 3.23 10.20 -17.63
C ALA A 108 4.35 10.99 -16.94
N ASP A 109 4.66 10.66 -15.68
CA ASP A 109 5.67 11.35 -14.87
C ASP A 109 6.31 10.38 -13.85
N GLY A 110 7.57 10.64 -13.46
CA GLY A 110 8.30 9.81 -12.50
C GLY A 110 7.65 9.73 -11.12
N SER A 111 6.90 10.76 -10.71
CA SER A 111 6.13 10.72 -9.46
C SER A 111 5.02 9.66 -9.48
N CYS A 112 4.43 9.39 -10.64
CA CYS A 112 3.39 8.37 -10.80
C CYS A 112 3.97 6.97 -10.62
N TYR A 113 5.18 6.75 -11.14
CA TYR A 113 5.95 5.52 -10.96
C TYR A 113 6.24 5.27 -9.47
N HIS A 114 6.80 6.25 -8.77
CA HIS A 114 7.06 6.13 -7.34
C HIS A 114 5.80 5.88 -6.51
N ALA A 115 4.66 6.46 -6.88
CA ALA A 115 3.39 6.21 -6.21
C ALA A 115 2.90 4.78 -6.41
N LYS A 116 3.00 4.24 -7.63
CA LYS A 116 2.68 2.82 -7.91
C LYS A 116 3.52 1.90 -7.05
N ASP A 117 4.81 2.15 -6.95
CA ASP A 117 5.76 1.24 -6.31
C ASP A 117 5.52 1.08 -4.81
N LEU A 118 4.89 2.06 -4.15
CA LEU A 118 4.38 1.90 -2.79
C LEU A 118 3.28 0.84 -2.64
N LEU A 119 2.71 0.37 -3.74
CA LEU A 119 1.70 -0.68 -3.76
C LEU A 119 2.25 -1.97 -4.39
N VAL A 120 2.99 -1.87 -5.48
CA VAL A 120 3.47 -3.04 -6.24
C VAL A 120 4.52 -3.83 -5.45
N HIS A 121 5.57 -3.21 -4.91
CA HIS A 121 6.61 -3.96 -4.16
C HIS A 121 6.03 -4.74 -2.97
N PRO A 122 5.17 -4.16 -2.10
CA PRO A 122 4.56 -4.96 -1.04
C PRO A 122 3.67 -6.08 -1.57
N ALA A 123 2.93 -5.87 -2.68
CA ALA A 123 2.15 -6.93 -3.30
C ALA A 123 3.05 -8.05 -3.86
N THR A 124 4.22 -7.73 -4.42
CA THR A 124 5.24 -8.70 -4.83
C THR A 124 5.71 -9.52 -3.63
N VAL A 125 6.00 -8.87 -2.49
CA VAL A 125 6.38 -9.59 -1.26
C VAL A 125 5.25 -10.52 -0.77
N VAL A 126 3.98 -10.11 -0.90
CA VAL A 126 2.84 -11.00 -0.59
C VAL A 126 2.84 -12.24 -1.48
N VAL A 127 3.06 -12.07 -2.78
CA VAL A 127 3.15 -13.19 -3.74
C VAL A 127 4.33 -14.10 -3.39
N MET A 128 5.50 -13.54 -3.15
CA MET A 128 6.71 -14.28 -2.78
C MET A 128 6.49 -15.10 -1.49
N ALA A 129 5.94 -14.47 -0.46
CA ALA A 129 5.66 -15.11 0.82
C ALA A 129 4.64 -16.25 0.71
N ASN A 130 3.70 -16.17 -0.23
CA ASN A 130 2.65 -17.17 -0.42
C ASN A 130 3.04 -18.32 -1.35
N LYS A 131 3.97 -18.08 -2.29
CA LYS A 131 4.23 -18.99 -3.42
C LYS A 131 5.62 -19.61 -3.40
N LEU A 132 6.61 -18.93 -2.82
CA LEU A 132 7.99 -19.40 -2.82
C LEU A 132 8.33 -20.23 -1.58
N LYS A 133 9.35 -21.08 -1.71
CA LYS A 133 9.93 -21.78 -0.57
C LYS A 133 10.68 -20.80 0.33
N ASP A 134 10.61 -21.04 1.63
CA ASP A 134 11.38 -20.30 2.62
C ASP A 134 12.87 -20.64 2.50
N THR A 135 13.61 -19.73 1.87
CA THR A 135 15.06 -19.85 1.66
C THR A 135 15.72 -18.50 1.90
N LYS A 136 17.02 -18.50 2.22
CA LYS A 136 17.80 -17.27 2.41
C LYS A 136 17.71 -16.35 1.19
N ALA A 137 17.86 -16.90 -0.02
CA ALA A 137 17.81 -16.13 -1.26
C ALA A 137 16.44 -15.44 -1.44
N ASN A 138 15.34 -16.16 -1.20
CA ASN A 138 14.01 -15.57 -1.33
C ASN A 138 13.73 -14.51 -0.24
N ARG A 139 14.27 -14.69 0.98
CA ARG A 139 14.22 -13.65 2.03
C ARG A 139 15.01 -12.40 1.64
N GLU A 140 16.17 -12.56 1.03
CA GLU A 140 16.98 -11.45 0.50
C GLU A 140 16.23 -10.71 -0.61
N SER A 141 15.58 -11.42 -1.53
CA SER A 141 14.75 -10.81 -2.56
C SER A 141 13.56 -10.05 -1.96
N MET A 142 12.84 -10.62 -0.99
CA MET A 142 11.74 -9.89 -0.31
C MET A 142 12.25 -8.66 0.45
N ALA A 143 13.46 -8.72 1.02
CA ALA A 143 14.08 -7.56 1.66
C ALA A 143 14.39 -6.47 0.64
N ALA A 144 14.87 -6.82 -0.56
CA ALA A 144 15.14 -5.87 -1.64
C ALA A 144 13.87 -5.09 -2.04
N GLU A 145 12.76 -5.79 -2.27
CA GLU A 145 11.46 -5.15 -2.55
C GLU A 145 11.06 -4.15 -1.46
N LEU A 146 11.25 -4.49 -0.18
CA LEU A 146 10.95 -3.60 0.94
C LEU A 146 11.98 -2.45 1.09
N TYR A 147 13.21 -2.59 0.62
CA TYR A 147 14.16 -1.47 0.57
C TYR A 147 13.78 -0.48 -0.53
N GLU A 148 13.39 -0.99 -1.71
CA GLU A 148 12.90 -0.16 -2.81
C GLU A 148 11.66 0.62 -2.38
N VAL A 149 10.71 -0.02 -1.67
CA VAL A 149 9.52 0.67 -1.19
C VAL A 149 9.82 1.83 -0.23
N ILE A 150 10.85 1.68 0.63
CA ILE A 150 11.29 2.76 1.53
C ILE A 150 11.90 3.92 0.73
N ALA A 151 12.65 3.62 -0.34
CA ALA A 151 13.21 4.65 -1.22
C ALA A 151 12.10 5.43 -1.95
N HIS A 152 11.12 4.71 -2.51
CA HIS A 152 9.96 5.32 -3.17
C HIS A 152 9.12 6.19 -2.23
N LEU A 153 9.00 5.80 -0.96
CA LEU A 153 8.26 6.57 0.04
C LEU A 153 8.86 7.97 0.23
N GLY A 154 10.18 8.08 0.19
CA GLY A 154 10.88 9.36 0.25
C GLY A 154 10.51 10.30 -0.90
N ALA A 155 10.34 9.77 -2.12
CA ALA A 155 9.93 10.54 -3.28
C ALA A 155 8.44 10.95 -3.20
N VAL A 156 7.56 10.02 -2.82
CA VAL A 156 6.12 10.30 -2.68
C VAL A 156 5.86 11.35 -1.58
N LYS A 157 6.56 11.27 -0.44
CA LYS A 157 6.47 12.29 0.62
C LYS A 157 6.84 13.69 0.13
N GLN A 158 7.77 13.82 -0.82
CA GLN A 158 8.12 15.11 -1.41
C GLN A 158 7.04 15.62 -2.37
N ALA A 159 6.44 14.73 -3.15
CA ALA A 159 5.39 15.05 -4.12
C ALA A 159 4.02 15.40 -3.49
N VAL A 160 3.85 15.24 -2.18
CA VAL A 160 2.59 15.57 -1.46
C VAL A 160 2.73 16.67 -0.40
N LYS A 161 3.94 17.19 -0.19
CA LYS A 161 4.17 18.40 0.62
C LYS A 161 3.56 19.60 -0.09
#